data_AF-A0A7W7SEU6-F1
#
_entry.id   AF-A0A7W7SEU6-F1
#
_cell.length_a   1.000
_cell.length_b   1.000
_cell.length_c   1.000
_cell.angle_alpha   90.00
_cell.angle_beta   90.00
_cell.angle_gamma   90.00
#
_symmetry.space_group_name_H-M   'P 1'
#
loop_
_entity.id
_entity.type
_entity.pdbx_description
1 polymer ?
#
loop_
_entity_poly.entity_id
_entity_poly.type
_entity_poly.pdbx_seq_one_letter_code
_entity_poly.pdbx_strand_id
1 'polypeptide(L)' 'MPAAPAIRPLAAVHLREALTAAADGHAPAALAALMHIDPESWQALEHRLNALGTTVLDSLALAARTGGTP' A
#
# COMPACT_ATOMS: atom_id res chain seq x y z
N MET A 1 -24.16 13.14 -3.51
CA MET A 1 -22.72 13.28 -3.81
C MET A 1 -22.10 11.91 -3.69
N PRO A 2 -21.23 11.46 -4.61
CA PRO A 2 -20.54 10.18 -4.43
C PRO A 2 -19.73 10.26 -3.12
N ALA A 3 -19.83 9.21 -2.29
CA ALA A 3 -19.03 9.12 -1.08
C ALA A 3 -17.54 9.19 -1.47
N ALA A 4 -16.75 10.00 -0.76
CA ALA A 4 -15.32 10.02 -0.99
C ALA A 4 -14.77 8.60 -0.80
N PRO A 5 -13.94 8.09 -1.73
CA PRO A 5 -13.42 6.74 -1.63
C PRO A 5 -12.67 6.61 -0.29
N ALA A 6 -13.18 5.70 0.55
CA ALA A 6 -12.73 5.56 1.93
C ALA A 6 -11.78 4.38 2.03
N ILE A 7 -10.59 4.61 2.59
CA ILE A 7 -9.67 3.53 2.93
C ILE A 7 -10.16 2.92 4.24
N ARG A 8 -10.52 1.65 4.21
CA ARG A 8 -10.93 0.93 5.42
C ARG A 8 -9.72 0.74 6.34
N PRO A 9 -9.89 0.75 7.67
CA PRO A 9 -8.77 0.59 8.61
C PRO A 9 -7.96 -0.69 8.37
N LEU A 10 -8.63 -1.80 8.01
CA LEU A 10 -7.98 -3.07 7.71
C LEU A 10 -7.09 -2.99 6.46
N ALA A 11 -7.54 -2.30 5.41
CA ALA A 11 -6.74 -2.08 4.20
C ALA A 11 -5.49 -1.24 4.49
N ALA A 12 -5.58 -0.26 5.40
CA ALA A 12 -4.41 0.50 5.84
C ALA A 12 -3.39 -0.37 6.60
N VAL A 13 -3.87 -1.35 7.38
CA VAL A 13 -3.00 -2.35 8.03
C VAL A 13 -2.27 -3.20 6.98
N HIS A 14 -3.01 -3.74 6.01
CA HIS A 14 -2.42 -4.56 4.94
C HIS A 14 -1.44 -3.78 4.07
N LEU A 15 -1.69 -2.51 3.79
CA LEU A 15 -0.72 -1.65 3.10
C LEU A 15 0.56 -1.49 3.93
N ARG A 16 0.44 -1.23 5.22
CA ARG A 16 1.60 -1.12 6.11
C ARG A 16 2.40 -2.43 6.14
N GLU A 17 1.72 -3.56 6.27
CA GLU A 17 2.35 -4.89 6.21
C GLU A 17 3.09 -5.10 4.89
N ALA A 18 2.49 -4.68 3.77
CA ALA A 18 3.12 -4.78 2.46
C ALA A 18 4.41 -3.94 2.37
N LEU A 19 4.36 -2.71 2.88
CA LEU A 19 5.51 -1.80 2.90
C LEU A 19 6.62 -2.33 3.82
N THR A 20 6.28 -2.83 5.01
CA THR A 20 7.23 -3.46 5.94
C THR A 20 7.88 -4.69 5.31
N ALA A 21 7.09 -5.59 4.73
CA ALA A 21 7.61 -6.77 4.04
C ALA A 21 8.52 -6.42 2.86
N ALA A 22 8.19 -5.36 2.09
CA ALA A 22 9.06 -4.87 1.03
C ALA A 22 10.38 -4.30 1.57
N ALA A 23 10.31 -3.54 2.66
CA ALA A 23 11.46 -3.03 3.39
C ALA A 23 12.38 -4.13 3.92
N ASP A 24 11.81 -5.25 4.38
CA ASP A 24 12.55 -6.40 4.89
C ASP A 24 13.05 -7.34 3.77
N GLY A 25 12.81 -7.01 2.50
CA GLY A 25 13.19 -7.84 1.35
C GLY A 25 12.28 -9.05 1.10
N HIS A 26 11.17 -9.16 1.81
CA HIS A 26 10.18 -10.24 1.69
C HIS A 26 9.12 -9.93 0.63
N ALA A 27 9.53 -9.83 -0.64
CA ALA A 27 8.64 -9.51 -1.77
C ALA A 27 7.37 -10.41 -1.86
N PRO A 28 7.42 -11.75 -1.61
CA PRO A 28 6.21 -12.58 -1.61
C PRO A 28 5.20 -12.20 -0.52
N ALA A 29 5.69 -11.84 0.67
CA ALA A 29 4.84 -11.41 1.78
C ALA A 29 4.22 -10.03 1.51
N ALA A 30 4.98 -9.13 0.86
CA ALA A 30 4.46 -7.83 0.43
C ALA A 30 3.28 -8.00 -0.54
N LEU A 31 3.44 -8.87 -1.54
CA LEU A 31 2.39 -9.17 -2.51
C LEU A 31 1.18 -9.83 -1.85
N ALA A 32 1.39 -10.79 -0.93
CA ALA A 32 0.31 -11.43 -0.20
C ALA A 32 -0.52 -10.43 0.64
N ALA A 33 0.13 -9.45 1.28
CA ALA A 33 -0.56 -8.41 2.02
C ALA A 33 -1.39 -7.51 1.10
N LEU A 34 -0.86 -7.12 -0.07
CA LEU A 34 -1.64 -6.34 -1.04
C LEU A 34 -2.88 -7.07 -1.55
N MET A 35 -2.81 -8.39 -1.74
CA MET A 35 -3.95 -9.19 -2.20
C MET A 35 -5.10 -9.24 -1.17
N HIS A 36 -4.85 -8.91 0.11
CA HIS A 36 -5.90 -8.83 1.13
C HIS A 36 -6.63 -7.47 1.15
N ILE A 37 -6.18 -6.49 0.38
CA ILE A 37 -6.83 -5.18 0.29
C ILE A 37 -8.12 -5.33 -0.53
N ASP A 38 -9.24 -4.89 0.04
CA ASP A 38 -10.52 -4.88 -0.66
C ASP A 38 -10.54 -3.88 -1.84
N PRO A 39 -11.28 -4.17 -2.93
CA PRO A 39 -11.22 -3.38 -4.17
C PRO A 39 -11.57 -1.89 -4.00
N GLU A 40 -12.49 -1.56 -3.07
CA GLU A 40 -12.86 -0.18 -2.76
C GLU A 40 -11.70 0.57 -2.11
N SER A 41 -11.06 -0.03 -1.10
CA SER A 41 -9.87 0.56 -0.47
C SER A 41 -8.68 0.64 -1.43
N TRP A 42 -8.54 -0.32 -2.35
CA TRP A 42 -7.51 -0.30 -3.39
C TRP A 42 -7.66 0.94 -4.29
N GLN A 43 -8.86 1.20 -4.81
CA GLN A 43 -9.12 2.39 -5.63
C GLN A 43 -8.90 3.70 -4.85
N ALA A 44 -9.31 3.73 -3.57
CA ALA A 44 -9.07 4.87 -2.70
C ALA A 44 -7.56 5.13 -2.48
N LEU A 45 -6.78 4.06 -2.32
CA LEU A 45 -5.33 4.12 -2.19
C LEU A 45 -4.67 4.61 -3.47
N GLU A 46 -5.01 4.02 -4.63
CA GLU A 46 -4.50 4.46 -5.92
C GLU A 46 -4.80 5.94 -6.17
N HIS A 47 -6.02 6.39 -5.88
CA HIS A 47 -6.38 7.79 -6.02
C HIS A 47 -5.51 8.72 -5.17
N ARG A 48 -5.29 8.36 -3.90
CA ARG A 48 -4.46 9.17 -2.98
C ARG A 48 -2.99 9.15 -3.37
N LEU A 49 -2.46 7.99 -3.75
CA LEU A 49 -1.06 7.86 -4.18
C LEU A 49 -0.83 8.64 -5.48
N ASN A 50 -1.75 8.55 -6.44
CA ASN A 50 -1.68 9.35 -7.67
C ASN A 50 -1.74 10.85 -7.38
N ALA A 51 -2.56 11.29 -6.42
CA ALA A 51 -2.59 12.69 -5.99
C ALA A 51 -1.26 13.16 -5.38
N LEU A 52 -0.45 12.23 -4.86
CA LEU A 52 0.91 12.48 -4.36
C LEU A 52 1.98 12.28 -5.44
N GLY A 53 1.61 11.95 -6.68
CA GLY A 53 2.55 11.70 -7.78
C GLY A 53 3.30 10.37 -7.67
N THR A 54 2.74 9.39 -6.97
CA THR A 54 3.35 8.07 -6.77
C THR A 54 2.35 6.94 -7.05
N THR A 55 2.84 5.72 -7.13
CA THR A 55 2.03 4.51 -7.25
C THR A 55 2.30 3.55 -6.09
N VAL A 56 1.45 2.52 -5.94
CA VAL A 56 1.71 1.45 -4.94
C VAL A 56 3.06 0.78 -5.22
N LEU A 57 3.40 0.55 -6.49
CA LEU A 57 4.68 -0.05 -6.88
C LEU A 57 5.86 0.86 -6.57
N ASP A 58 5.76 2.16 -6.83
CA ASP A 58 6.80 3.13 -6.49
C ASP A 58 7.01 3.20 -4.97
N SER A 59 5.92 3.11 -4.21
CA SER A 59 5.93 3.09 -2.75
C SER A 59 6.64 1.85 -2.21
N LEU A 60 6.35 0.67 -2.77
CA LEU A 60 7.04 -0.58 -2.44
C LEU A 60 8.50 -0.55 -2.83
N ALA A 61 8.82 -0.05 -4.03
CA ALA A 61 10.18 0.06 -4.50
C ALA A 61 10.99 1.05 -3.65
N LEU A 62 10.37 2.15 -3.20
CA LEU A 62 10.98 3.06 -2.23
C LEU A 62 11.25 2.36 -0.91
N ALA A 63 10.26 1.68 -0.33
CA ALA A 63 10.42 0.95 0.94
C ALA A 63 11.54 -0.10 0.88
N ALA A 64 11.60 -0.87 -0.21
CA ALA A 64 12.65 -1.86 -0.43
C ALA A 64 14.05 -1.25 -0.57
N ARG A 65 14.16 -0.02 -1.11
CA ARG A 65 15.44 0.70 -1.23
C ARG A 65 15.90 1.33 0.08
N THR A 66 14.96 1.87 0.87
CA THR A 66 15.32 2.57 2.12
C THR A 66 15.61 1.62 3.27
N GLY A 67 15.12 0.37 3.21
CA GLY A 67 14.97 -0.44 4.41
C GLY A 67 13.93 0.20 5.33
N GLY A 68 13.15 -0.60 6.07
CA GLY A 68 12.06 -0.06 6.88
C GLY A 68 12.57 1.02 7.82
N THR A 69 11.85 2.14 7.95
CA THR A 69 12.18 3.13 8.97
C THR A 69 12.25 2.41 10.32
N PRO A 70 13.34 2.59 11.09
CA PRO A 70 13.54 1.90 12.36
C PRO A 70 12.45 2.23 13.39
#